data_AF-A0A4Y8VKY0-F1
#
_entry.id   AF-A0A4Y8VKY0-F1
#
_cell.length_a   1.000
_cell.length_b   1.000
_cell.length_c   1.000
_cell.angle_alpha   90.00
_cell.angle_beta   90.00
_cell.angle_gamma   90.00
#
_symmetry.space_group_name_H-M   'P 1'
#
loop_
_entity.id
_entity.type
_entity.pdbx_description
1 polymer ?
#
loop_
_entity_poly.entity_id
_entity_poly.type
_entity_poly.pdbx_seq_one_letter_code
_entity_poly.pdbx_strand_id
1 'polypeptide(L)'
;MTASASRSCSTGGELTIPVQNSSLYQSSCSTQSKTNDDLPNNINDSKYNKLIQVALKSKLKGITNIYLSKRLASLKLGDYEVYGDIEPLEACPCCGYHTLPSLANYDICDLCHWEDNGTTSLDSYSSPNHMTLREAKESFAKKIRKPEEKGKKGTDLFFEKINPSPFQSPFHMLVAKL
;
A
#
# COMPACT_ATOMS: atom_id res chain seq x y z
N MET A 1 19.43 -1.59 -46.63
CA MET A 1 18.81 -0.77 -47.70
C MET A 1 17.35 -0.57 -47.31
N THR A 2 17.04 0.54 -46.60
CA THR A 2 16.19 1.68 -47.06
C THR A 2 14.73 1.26 -47.33
N ALA A 3 13.64 1.87 -46.83
CA ALA A 3 13.27 3.29 -46.64
C ALA A 3 12.05 3.39 -45.65
N SER A 4 11.87 4.41 -44.80
CA SER A 4 11.16 5.71 -44.97
C SER A 4 9.76 5.63 -45.62
N ALA A 5 8.70 6.42 -45.35
CA ALA A 5 8.17 7.26 -44.27
C ALA A 5 6.76 7.78 -44.73
N SER A 6 5.89 8.14 -43.78
CA SER A 6 4.86 9.23 -43.86
C SER A 6 3.44 9.05 -44.45
N ARG A 7 2.46 9.36 -43.56
CA ARG A 7 1.22 10.19 -43.62
C ARG A 7 0.19 10.09 -44.76
N SER A 8 -1.09 10.04 -44.33
CA SER A 8 -2.12 11.01 -44.76
C SER A 8 -3.33 11.04 -43.80
N CYS A 9 -3.72 12.24 -43.40
CA CYS A 9 -4.93 12.60 -42.64
C CYS A 9 -5.82 13.43 -43.57
N SER A 10 -7.11 13.13 -43.62
CA SER A 10 -8.24 13.89 -44.24
C SER A 10 -9.50 13.09 -43.90
N THR A 11 -10.62 13.56 -43.38
CA THR A 11 -11.38 14.84 -43.42
C THR A 11 -12.23 14.89 -42.12
N GLY A 12 -12.41 16.00 -41.40
CA GLY A 12 -13.30 17.11 -41.76
C GLY A 12 -14.77 16.69 -41.71
N GLY A 13 -15.52 17.06 -40.65
CA GLY A 13 -16.96 16.82 -40.58
C GLY A 13 -17.58 16.99 -39.19
N GLU A 14 -17.95 18.24 -38.88
CA GLU A 14 -18.78 18.68 -37.75
C GLU A 14 -20.18 18.04 -37.80
N LEU A 15 -20.64 17.41 -36.71
CA LEU A 15 -22.02 16.94 -36.60
C LEU A 15 -22.59 17.22 -35.20
N THR A 16 -23.35 18.31 -35.19
CA THR A 16 -24.50 18.66 -34.36
C THR A 16 -25.18 17.51 -33.61
N ILE A 17 -25.49 17.76 -32.34
CA ILE A 17 -26.35 16.92 -31.49
C ILE A 17 -27.82 17.23 -31.79
N PRO A 18 -28.66 16.23 -32.10
CA PRO A 18 -30.07 16.30 -31.78
C PRO A 18 -30.46 15.23 -30.76
N VAL A 19 -30.95 15.69 -29.62
CA VAL A 19 -31.66 14.89 -28.62
C VAL A 19 -33.06 14.61 -29.16
N GLN A 20 -33.42 13.37 -29.47
CA GLN A 20 -34.83 12.92 -29.44
C GLN A 20 -34.97 11.44 -29.02
N ASN A 21 -35.42 11.31 -27.77
CA ASN A 21 -36.37 10.36 -27.19
C ASN A 21 -36.67 8.99 -27.86
N SER A 22 -36.40 7.96 -27.06
CA SER A 22 -37.35 6.95 -26.57
C SER A 22 -38.34 6.34 -27.56
N SER A 23 -37.93 5.28 -28.25
CA SER A 23 -38.64 3.99 -28.27
C SER A 23 -37.77 3.00 -29.06
N LEU A 24 -38.01 1.70 -28.90
CA LEU A 24 -37.24 0.58 -29.46
C LEU A 24 -36.11 0.04 -28.57
N TYR A 25 -36.46 -0.19 -27.31
CA TYR A 25 -35.87 -1.28 -26.54
C TYR A 25 -36.35 -2.60 -27.15
N GLN A 26 -35.47 -3.28 -27.88
CA GLN A 26 -35.34 -4.74 -28.03
C GLN A 26 -34.69 -5.08 -29.38
N SER A 27 -33.36 -5.26 -29.36
CA SER A 27 -32.70 -6.22 -30.24
C SER A 27 -31.39 -6.66 -29.60
N SER A 28 -31.46 -7.88 -29.03
CA SER A 28 -30.39 -8.85 -28.81
C SER A 28 -28.96 -8.32 -28.65
N CYS A 29 -28.58 -8.01 -27.41
CA CYS A 29 -27.19 -7.94 -27.00
C CYS A 29 -26.80 -9.31 -26.42
N SER A 30 -26.44 -10.27 -27.28
CA SER A 30 -25.74 -11.49 -26.84
C SER A 30 -24.29 -11.17 -26.55
N THR A 31 -24.05 -10.35 -25.53
CA THR A 31 -22.71 -10.19 -24.97
C THR A 31 -22.76 -10.90 -23.63
N GLN A 32 -22.06 -12.04 -23.54
CA GLN A 32 -21.86 -12.75 -22.28
C GLN A 32 -21.23 -11.76 -21.29
N SER A 33 -22.07 -11.27 -20.38
CA SER A 33 -21.62 -10.56 -19.19
C SER A 33 -20.96 -11.61 -18.30
N LYS A 34 -19.68 -11.86 -18.52
CA LYS A 34 -18.86 -12.48 -17.48
C LYS A 34 -18.80 -11.44 -16.38
N THR A 35 -19.57 -11.65 -15.32
CA THR A 35 -19.45 -10.87 -14.11
C THR A 35 -17.98 -11.00 -13.65
N ASN A 36 -17.40 -9.93 -13.11
CA ASN A 36 -16.04 -9.96 -12.56
C ASN A 36 -15.92 -10.86 -11.30
N ASP A 37 -16.96 -11.65 -11.00
CA ASP A 37 -17.11 -12.56 -9.87
C ASP A 37 -16.74 -14.02 -10.23
N ASP A 38 -16.44 -14.31 -11.50
CA ASP A 38 -15.98 -15.65 -11.90
C ASP A 38 -14.57 -15.91 -11.32
N LEU A 39 -14.49 -16.89 -10.41
CA LEU A 39 -13.21 -17.32 -9.86
C LEU A 39 -12.24 -17.73 -10.98
N PRO A 40 -10.94 -17.41 -10.84
CA PRO A 40 -9.97 -17.75 -11.84
C PRO A 40 -9.84 -19.26 -12.01
N ASN A 41 -10.05 -19.76 -13.23
CA ASN A 41 -9.94 -21.18 -13.56
C ASN A 41 -8.59 -21.82 -13.19
N ASN A 42 -7.50 -21.03 -13.13
CA ASN A 42 -6.19 -21.47 -12.67
C ASN A 42 -5.47 -20.31 -11.98
N ILE A 43 -5.23 -20.42 -10.67
CA ILE A 43 -4.55 -19.41 -9.84
C ILE A 43 -3.05 -19.28 -10.12
N ASN A 44 -2.42 -20.31 -10.70
CA ASN A 44 -1.00 -20.34 -11.03
C ASN A 44 -0.71 -19.87 -12.46
N ASP A 45 -1.73 -19.34 -13.15
CA ASP A 45 -1.55 -18.79 -14.48
C ASP A 45 -0.66 -17.54 -14.44
N SER A 46 0.37 -17.54 -15.30
CA SER A 46 1.33 -16.46 -15.45
C SER A 46 0.71 -15.07 -15.68
N LYS A 47 -0.53 -15.00 -16.19
CA LYS A 47 -1.26 -13.73 -16.36
C LYS A 47 -1.41 -12.95 -15.05
N TYR A 48 -1.39 -13.61 -13.90
CA TYR A 48 -1.50 -12.97 -12.58
C TYR A 48 -0.16 -12.52 -12.00
N ASN A 49 0.98 -12.94 -12.58
CA ASN A 49 2.31 -12.62 -12.04
C ASN A 49 2.50 -11.11 -11.85
N LYS A 50 2.02 -10.29 -12.79
CA LYS A 50 2.14 -8.83 -12.67
C LYS A 50 1.32 -8.28 -11.51
N LEU A 51 0.11 -8.80 -11.31
CA LEU A 51 -0.77 -8.38 -10.20
C LEU A 51 -0.19 -8.82 -8.86
N ILE A 52 0.35 -10.05 -8.78
CA ILE A 52 1.05 -10.57 -7.60
C ILE A 52 2.24 -9.67 -7.27
N GLN A 53 3.06 -9.30 -8.26
CA GLN A 53 4.18 -8.39 -8.04
C GLN A 53 3.74 -7.02 -7.51
N VAL A 54 2.66 -6.44 -8.06
CA VAL A 54 2.12 -5.15 -7.59
C VAL A 54 1.62 -5.26 -6.15
N ALA A 55 0.86 -6.32 -5.84
CA ALA A 55 0.34 -6.56 -4.50
C ALA A 55 1.47 -6.79 -3.47
N LEU A 56 2.50 -7.56 -3.84
CA LEU A 56 3.66 -7.80 -2.97
C LEU A 56 4.45 -6.51 -2.74
N LYS A 57 4.67 -5.69 -3.78
CA LYS A 57 5.36 -4.40 -3.63
C LYS A 57 4.62 -3.48 -2.65
N SER A 58 3.30 -3.41 -2.75
CA SER A 58 2.48 -2.63 -1.82
C SER A 58 2.55 -3.19 -0.40
N LYS A 59 2.37 -4.51 -0.24
CA LYS A 59 2.29 -5.16 1.08
C LYS A 59 3.62 -5.31 1.81
N LEU A 60 4.74 -5.28 1.08
CA LEU A 60 6.09 -5.39 1.62
C LEU A 60 6.82 -4.04 1.69
N LYS A 61 6.11 -2.94 1.49
CA LYS A 61 6.65 -1.59 1.60
C LYS A 61 7.22 -1.33 3.00
N GLY A 62 8.43 -0.75 3.07
CA GLY A 62 9.12 -0.42 4.31
C GLY A 62 9.64 -1.61 5.13
N ILE A 63 9.54 -2.84 4.62
CA ILE A 63 10.01 -4.02 5.36
C ILE A 63 11.54 -4.14 5.28
N THR A 64 12.16 -4.49 6.41
CA THR A 64 13.61 -4.68 6.48
C THR A 64 14.08 -5.97 5.81
N ASN A 65 15.28 -5.92 5.23
CA ASN A 65 15.96 -7.08 4.65
C ASN A 65 16.12 -8.24 5.66
N ILE A 66 16.44 -7.90 6.92
CA ILE A 66 16.59 -8.87 8.00
C ILE A 66 15.26 -9.59 8.26
N TYR A 67 14.16 -8.85 8.34
CA TYR A 67 12.84 -9.44 8.52
C TYR A 67 12.49 -10.36 7.34
N LEU A 68 12.72 -9.95 6.10
CA LEU A 68 12.45 -10.78 4.92
C LEU A 68 13.24 -12.08 4.95
N SER A 69 14.54 -12.01 5.25
CA SER A 69 15.41 -13.19 5.37
C SER A 69 14.88 -14.18 6.40
N LYS A 70 14.56 -13.69 7.62
CA LYS A 70 13.95 -14.51 8.69
C LYS A 70 12.60 -15.09 8.28
N ARG A 71 11.78 -14.31 7.60
CA ARG A 71 10.44 -14.73 7.18
C ARG A 71 10.51 -15.85 6.14
N LEU A 72 11.41 -15.76 5.17
CA LEU A 72 11.64 -16.80 4.16
C LEU A 72 12.10 -18.13 4.78
N ALA A 73 13.04 -18.06 5.72
CA ALA A 73 13.49 -19.22 6.50
C ALA A 73 12.33 -19.85 7.29
N SER A 74 11.52 -19.03 7.98
CA SER A 74 10.37 -19.52 8.77
C SER A 74 9.30 -20.21 7.92
N LEU A 75 9.19 -19.85 6.64
CA LEU A 75 8.25 -20.44 5.68
C LEU A 75 8.84 -21.68 4.98
N LYS A 76 10.08 -22.09 5.32
CA LYS A 76 10.79 -23.21 4.68
C LYS A 76 10.95 -23.03 3.16
N LEU A 77 11.03 -21.78 2.71
CA LEU A 77 11.28 -21.46 1.29
C LEU A 77 12.77 -21.47 0.95
N GLY A 78 13.62 -21.46 1.97
CA GLY A 78 15.08 -21.46 1.88
C GLY A 78 15.69 -20.41 2.80
N ASP A 79 16.99 -20.55 3.03
CA ASP A 79 17.79 -19.58 3.78
C ASP A 79 18.41 -18.61 2.78
N TYR A 80 17.82 -17.42 2.68
CA TYR A 80 18.27 -16.36 1.79
C TYR A 80 18.77 -15.18 2.60
N GLU A 81 19.92 -14.65 2.20
CA GLU A 81 20.34 -13.31 2.59
C GLU A 81 19.73 -12.30 1.62
N VAL A 82 18.89 -11.41 2.14
CA VAL A 82 18.25 -10.36 1.35
C VAL A 82 19.08 -9.07 1.49
N TYR A 83 19.33 -8.40 0.37
CA TYR A 83 20.07 -7.14 0.31
C TYR A 83 19.37 -6.12 -0.61
N GLY A 84 19.77 -4.86 -0.49
CA GLY A 84 19.21 -3.74 -1.26
C GLY A 84 18.75 -2.60 -0.35
N ASP A 85 18.46 -1.46 -0.98
CA ASP A 85 17.97 -0.27 -0.30
C ASP A 85 16.51 -0.46 0.17
N ILE A 86 16.23 0.05 1.37
CA ILE A 86 14.89 0.06 1.95
C ILE A 86 14.30 1.45 1.66
N GLU A 87 13.07 1.48 1.13
CA GLU A 87 12.35 2.74 0.90
C GLU A 87 12.19 3.49 2.23
N PRO A 88 12.68 4.73 2.35
CA PRO A 88 12.50 5.53 3.55
C PRO A 88 11.01 5.86 3.72
N LEU A 89 10.53 5.79 4.96
CA LEU A 89 9.17 6.14 5.35
C LEU A 89 9.20 7.19 6.44
N GLU A 90 8.13 7.97 6.53
CA GLU A 90 7.89 9.01 7.51
C GLU A 90 7.14 8.49 8.74
N ALA A 91 7.45 9.08 9.89
CA ALA A 91 6.84 8.71 11.16
C ALA A 91 5.36 9.14 11.22
N CYS A 92 4.46 8.20 11.48
CA CYS A 92 3.05 8.50 11.65
C CYS A 92 2.82 9.42 12.86
N PRO A 93 2.06 10.52 12.74
CA PRO A 93 1.84 11.46 13.83
C PRO A 93 1.09 10.84 15.02
N CYS A 94 0.33 9.76 14.78
CA CYS A 94 -0.38 9.01 15.81
C CYS A 94 0.54 8.01 16.53
N CYS A 95 1.06 7.00 15.84
CA CYS A 95 1.79 5.90 16.50
C CYS A 95 3.31 6.10 16.59
N GLY A 96 3.89 7.02 15.84
CA GLY A 96 5.33 7.33 15.83
C GLY A 96 6.21 6.37 15.02
N TYR A 97 5.64 5.30 14.43
CA TYR A 97 6.40 4.37 13.58
C TYR A 97 6.47 4.88 12.13
N HIS A 98 7.56 4.54 11.43
CA HIS A 98 7.80 4.92 10.04
C HIS A 98 6.95 4.07 9.09
N THR A 99 5.72 4.49 8.83
CA THR A 99 4.75 3.75 8.01
C THR A 99 4.26 4.54 6.82
N LEU A 100 4.46 5.86 6.81
CA LEU A 100 3.87 6.73 5.79
C LEU A 100 4.87 6.95 4.66
N PRO A 101 4.47 6.84 3.38
CA PRO A 101 5.31 7.26 2.27
C PRO A 101 5.72 8.74 2.35
N SER A 102 4.84 9.57 2.90
CA SER A 102 5.03 11.02 3.02
C SER A 102 4.04 11.60 4.05
N LEU A 103 4.32 12.79 4.57
CA LEU A 103 3.45 13.47 5.53
C LEU A 103 2.39 14.34 4.84
N ALA A 104 1.24 14.49 5.49
CA ALA A 104 0.10 15.32 5.10
C ALA A 104 -0.46 15.04 3.69
N ASN A 105 -0.33 13.80 3.21
CA ASN A 105 -0.78 13.37 1.88
C ASN A 105 -1.94 12.36 1.91
N TYR A 106 -2.71 12.32 3.00
CA TYR A 106 -3.88 11.43 3.16
C TYR A 106 -3.54 9.93 3.15
N ASP A 107 -2.27 9.58 3.34
CA ASP A 107 -1.85 8.20 3.51
C ASP A 107 -2.37 7.64 4.85
N ILE A 108 -2.78 6.37 4.85
CA ILE A 108 -3.28 5.68 6.04
C ILE A 108 -2.15 4.85 6.64
N CYS A 109 -1.91 5.03 7.93
CA CYS A 109 -0.92 4.22 8.66
C CYS A 109 -1.38 2.76 8.78
N ASP A 110 -0.62 1.82 8.20
CA ASP A 110 -0.93 0.38 8.28
C ASP A 110 -0.98 -0.16 9.72
N LEU A 111 -0.33 0.49 10.70
CA LEU A 111 -0.30 0.06 12.10
C LEU A 111 -1.53 0.52 12.90
N CYS A 112 -1.75 1.84 12.91
CA CYS A 112 -2.74 2.49 13.76
C CYS A 112 -4.00 2.93 13.03
N HIS A 113 -3.99 2.86 11.70
CA HIS A 113 -5.08 3.25 10.80
C HIS A 113 -5.46 4.74 10.88
N TRP A 114 -4.55 5.58 11.38
CA TRP A 114 -4.68 7.03 11.27
C TRP A 114 -4.43 7.47 9.82
N GLU A 115 -5.39 8.17 9.23
CA GLU A 115 -5.22 8.89 7.97
C GLU A 115 -4.50 10.22 8.24
N ASP A 116 -3.37 10.42 7.58
CA ASP A 116 -2.58 11.63 7.73
C ASP A 116 -3.15 12.79 6.89
N ASN A 117 -4.21 13.38 7.43
CA ASN A 117 -4.90 14.52 6.86
C ASN A 117 -4.20 15.87 7.14
N GLY A 118 -2.96 15.85 7.63
CA GLY A 118 -2.15 17.04 7.95
C GLY A 118 -2.50 17.74 9.27
N THR A 119 -3.41 17.19 10.09
CA THR A 119 -3.73 17.74 11.40
C THR A 119 -2.55 17.58 12.36
N THR A 120 -2.00 18.71 12.83
CA THR A 120 -0.91 18.74 13.83
C THR A 120 -1.40 19.03 15.25
N SER A 121 -2.57 19.63 15.40
CA SER A 121 -3.18 19.94 16.70
C SER A 121 -3.70 18.67 17.37
N LEU A 122 -3.37 18.48 18.65
CA LEU A 122 -3.78 17.31 19.42
C LEU A 122 -5.29 17.24 19.65
N ASP A 123 -5.94 18.39 19.79
CA ASP A 123 -7.33 18.52 20.23
C ASP A 123 -8.27 18.97 19.11
N SER A 124 -7.74 19.16 17.90
CA SER A 124 -8.57 19.40 16.71
C SER A 124 -9.20 18.10 16.24
N TYR A 125 -10.51 18.11 16.05
CA TYR A 125 -11.24 16.97 15.52
C TYR A 125 -10.82 16.69 14.07
N SER A 126 -10.35 15.47 13.80
CA SER A 126 -10.09 15.02 12.43
C SER A 126 -11.35 14.35 11.89
N SER A 127 -11.93 14.94 10.84
CA SER A 127 -13.09 14.38 10.15
C SER A 127 -12.84 12.95 9.62
N PRO A 128 -11.78 12.67 8.83
CA PRO A 128 -11.54 11.32 8.30
C PRO A 128 -11.25 10.27 9.38
N ASN A 129 -10.65 10.67 10.51
CA ASN A 129 -10.33 9.75 11.59
C ASN A 129 -11.46 9.61 12.63
N HIS A 130 -12.48 10.46 12.55
CA HIS A 130 -13.60 10.53 13.50
C HIS A 130 -13.17 10.65 14.98
N MET A 131 -12.00 11.23 15.24
CA MET A 131 -11.45 11.46 16.56
C MET A 131 -10.33 12.52 16.51
N THR A 132 -9.92 13.00 17.67
CA THR A 132 -8.75 13.86 17.82
C THR A 132 -7.45 13.04 17.76
N LEU A 133 -6.33 13.71 17.44
CA LEU A 133 -5.02 13.05 17.44
C LEU A 133 -4.63 12.56 18.84
N ARG A 134 -5.05 13.26 19.91
CA ARG A 134 -4.87 12.80 21.30
C ARG A 134 -5.57 11.47 21.54
N GLU A 135 -6.84 11.36 21.20
CA GLU A 135 -7.63 10.13 21.39
C GLU A 135 -7.04 8.96 20.60
N ALA A 136 -6.59 9.21 19.37
CA ALA A 136 -5.94 8.19 18.55
C ALA A 136 -4.64 7.67 19.19
N LYS A 137 -3.79 8.57 19.70
CA LYS A 137 -2.56 8.22 20.44
C LYS A 137 -2.87 7.35 21.65
N GLU A 138 -3.86 7.74 22.45
CA GLU A 138 -4.27 6.99 23.63
C GLU A 138 -4.84 5.62 23.28
N SER A 139 -5.67 5.53 22.24
CA SER A 139 -6.25 4.28 21.74
C SER A 139 -5.17 3.31 21.27
N PHE A 140 -4.22 3.78 20.47
CA PHE A 140 -3.09 2.97 20.01
C PHE A 140 -2.23 2.52 21.20
N ALA A 141 -1.93 3.41 22.14
CA ALA A 141 -1.14 3.09 23.32
C ALA A 141 -1.84 2.09 24.26
N LYS A 142 -3.18 2.02 24.26
CA LYS A 142 -3.94 0.97 24.94
C LYS A 142 -3.88 -0.34 24.18
N LYS A 143 -3.99 -0.31 22.84
CA LYS A 143 -3.93 -1.51 21.97
C LYS A 143 -2.61 -2.26 22.12
N ILE A 144 -1.48 -1.56 22.19
CA ILE A 144 -0.15 -2.18 22.35
C ILE A 144 0.13 -2.70 23.76
N ARG A 145 -0.60 -2.23 24.77
CA ARG A 145 -0.41 -2.62 26.18
C ARG A 145 -1.28 -3.81 26.60
N LYS A 146 -2.30 -4.17 25.82
CA LYS A 146 -3.14 -5.33 26.15
C LYS A 146 -2.32 -6.61 25.93
N PRO A 147 -2.17 -7.48 26.95
CA PRO A 147 -1.52 -8.77 26.75
C PRO A 147 -2.34 -9.58 25.74
N GLU A 148 -1.68 -10.11 24.72
CA GLU A 148 -2.33 -10.93 23.69
C GLU A 148 -3.04 -12.12 24.36
N GLU A 149 -4.34 -12.28 24.13
CA GLU A 149 -5.06 -13.48 24.56
C GLU A 149 -4.46 -14.70 23.86
N LYS A 150 -3.96 -15.64 24.67
CA LYS A 150 -3.29 -16.88 24.26
C LYS A 150 -4.11 -17.62 23.19
N GLY A 151 -3.60 -17.72 21.97
CA GLY A 151 -4.16 -18.65 20.99
C GLY A 151 -3.87 -18.44 19.50
N LYS A 152 -3.25 -17.33 19.07
CA LYS A 152 -2.98 -17.09 17.64
C LYS A 152 -1.48 -16.92 17.38
N LYS A 153 -0.82 -17.96 16.86
CA LYS A 153 0.61 -17.99 16.48
C LYS A 153 0.94 -17.12 15.24
N GLY A 154 0.47 -15.88 15.18
CA GLY A 154 0.59 -15.05 13.97
C GLY A 154 0.67 -13.53 14.15
N THR A 155 0.57 -13.03 15.39
CA THR A 155 0.53 -11.59 15.70
C THR A 155 1.92 -10.98 15.98
N ASP A 156 2.90 -11.81 16.30
CA ASP A 156 4.25 -11.41 16.71
C ASP A 156 5.07 -10.71 15.60
N LEU A 157 4.70 -10.92 14.34
CA LEU A 157 5.48 -10.45 13.19
C LEU A 157 5.16 -9.02 12.75
N PHE A 158 4.20 -8.34 13.38
CA PHE A 158 3.79 -7.02 12.93
C PHE A 158 4.73 -5.91 13.40
N PHE A 159 5.24 -5.99 14.63
CA PHE A 159 6.19 -5.02 15.18
C PHE A 159 7.64 -5.21 14.67
N GLU A 160 8.00 -6.44 14.27
CA GLU A 160 9.32 -6.70 13.65
C GLU A 160 9.44 -6.18 12.21
N LYS A 161 8.33 -5.86 11.53
CA LYS A 161 8.32 -5.41 10.13
C LYS A 161 8.85 -4.00 9.93
N ILE A 162 8.61 -3.11 10.89
CA ILE A 162 8.63 -1.65 10.67
C ILE A 162 9.63 -0.92 11.58
N ASN A 163 10.40 -1.66 12.39
CA ASN A 163 11.56 -1.08 13.06
C ASN A 163 12.79 -1.26 12.16
N PRO A 164 13.22 -0.24 11.40
CA PRO A 164 14.58 -0.24 10.90
C PRO A 164 15.52 -0.33 12.11
N SER A 165 16.57 -1.14 11.96
CA SER A 165 17.69 -1.22 12.89
C SER A 165 18.06 0.18 13.43
N PRO A 166 18.46 0.33 14.71
CA PRO A 166 18.89 1.60 15.31
C PRO A 166 20.10 2.29 14.63
N PHE A 167 20.57 1.79 13.48
CA PHE A 167 21.76 2.25 12.77
C PHE A 167 21.52 3.23 11.60
N GLN A 168 20.31 3.76 11.41
CA GLN A 168 20.05 4.78 10.38
C GLN A 168 19.54 6.12 10.98
N SER A 169 20.17 6.59 12.06
CA SER A 169 20.11 8.00 12.42
C SER A 169 21.40 8.70 11.96
N PRO A 170 21.34 9.80 11.18
CA PRO A 170 22.51 10.62 10.87
C PRO A 170 22.97 11.48 12.07
N PHE A 171 22.28 11.40 13.22
CA PHE A 171 22.60 12.14 14.44
C PHE A 171 23.26 11.27 15.52
N HIS A 172 24.44 10.71 15.23
CA HIS A 172 25.39 10.36 16.30
C HIS A 172 26.84 10.33 15.78
N MET A 173 27.32 11.48 15.33
CA MET A 173 28.74 11.78 15.34
C MET A 173 29.11 12.19 16.78
N LEU A 174 30.15 11.57 17.34
CA LEU A 174 30.64 11.58 18.75
C LEU A 174 29.99 10.55 19.69
N VAL A 175 30.64 9.40 19.91
CA VAL A 175 31.48 9.19 21.11
C VAL A 175 32.67 8.30 20.69
N ALA A 176 33.84 8.68 21.20
CA ALA A 176 35.16 8.16 20.90
C ALA A 176 35.30 6.63 21.04
N LYS A 177 36.07 6.04 20.12
CA LYS A 177 36.93 4.89 20.45
C LYS A 177 38.10 5.43 21.29
N LEU A 178 38.17 5.01 22.54
CA LEU A 178 39.43 4.75 23.26
C LEU A 178 39.42 3.27 23.62
#